data_AF-A0A7Y5HEW5-F1
#
_entry.id   AF-A0A7Y5HEW5-F1
#
_cell.length_a   1.000
_cell.length_b   1.000
_cell.length_c   1.000
_cell.angle_alpha   90.00
_cell.angle_beta   90.00
_cell.angle_gamma   90.00
#
_symmetry.space_group_name_H-M   'P 1'
#
loop_
_entity.id
_entity.type
_entity.pdbx_description
1 polymer ?
#
loop_
_entity_poly.entity_id
_entity_poly.type
_entity_poly.pdbx_seq_one_letter_code
_entity_poly.pdbx_strand_id
1 'polypeptide(L)'
;MGDRETGGDEERDGKPGDSSPGLGPYLRFMHLGTQMTILILAGVFGGIWLDGKWGTDPVATVVGSLAVIFSVDYMRGEASLGRYYALVLLFIGAMVGLALSGSLFLMFVFWEITALCSYALIAFYNDDPKAVAGGIRALIITQVGGLGLLAGALIAYAYLGDTQISTFLARADTLPAGMLAVMAFGALIAAAAKSAQVPFHTWLPGAMEAPTPVSALIHAATMVNAGVYLLARFYPAFEGVTGWKTAVVVIGLLSAFLAALMALVATDLKRVLAYSTISQLGYMVYAVGVGGVFASQFHLLSHAVFKALLFLAAGAVIHGVGTRDMRRMGGLRREMPFVRTVFVIGALALAGLPFFNGFWSKELVLEDGLHDGPVWAYAGMLIAAGITAL
;
A
#
# COMPACT_ATOMS: atom_id res chain seq x y z
N MET A 1 73.95 26.79 19.22
CA MET A 1 75.39 26.75 18.95
C MET A 1 75.51 26.70 17.44
N GLY A 2 76.00 27.80 16.84
CA GLY A 2 76.28 28.16 15.42
C GLY A 2 75.68 27.34 14.25
N ASP A 3 75.45 27.86 13.06
CA ASP A 3 75.71 29.18 12.50
C ASP A 3 75.04 29.23 11.11
N ARG A 4 75.00 30.45 10.59
CA ARG A 4 74.43 30.93 9.33
C ARG A 4 75.08 30.41 8.04
N GLU A 5 74.29 30.61 6.96
CA GLU A 5 74.67 31.03 5.59
C GLU A 5 75.55 30.09 4.75
N THR A 6 75.18 29.74 3.52
CA THR A 6 75.39 30.51 2.27
C THR A 6 74.92 29.59 1.13
N GLY A 7 74.27 30.05 0.05
CA GLY A 7 74.92 30.60 -1.14
C GLY A 7 75.17 29.51 -2.20
N GLY A 8 74.69 29.70 -3.44
CA GLY A 8 75.03 28.80 -4.56
C GLY A 8 74.07 28.89 -5.75
N ASP A 9 74.34 29.84 -6.64
CA ASP A 9 73.74 29.98 -7.96
C ASP A 9 74.24 28.91 -8.95
N GLU A 10 73.33 28.56 -9.88
CA GLU A 10 73.52 28.15 -11.27
C GLU A 10 74.59 27.10 -11.66
N GLU A 11 74.15 25.89 -12.06
CA GLU A 11 74.51 25.36 -13.39
C GLU A 11 73.53 24.29 -13.94
N ARG A 12 73.39 24.36 -15.26
CA ARG A 12 72.62 23.61 -16.28
C ARG A 12 72.53 22.09 -16.08
N ASP A 13 71.43 21.45 -16.49
CA ASP A 13 71.28 20.83 -17.82
C ASP A 13 70.01 19.95 -17.98
N GLY A 14 69.51 19.82 -19.22
CA GLY A 14 68.85 18.62 -19.75
C GLY A 14 67.48 18.14 -19.23
N LYS A 15 66.40 18.53 -19.92
CA LYS A 15 65.15 17.75 -20.02
C LYS A 15 65.40 16.50 -20.91
N PRO A 16 64.75 15.34 -20.68
CA PRO A 16 63.33 15.21 -21.02
C PRO A 16 62.51 14.32 -20.08
N GLY A 17 61.31 14.78 -19.71
CA GLY A 17 60.37 13.99 -18.91
C GLY A 17 58.94 14.50 -19.06
N ASP A 18 58.13 13.63 -19.67
CA ASP A 18 56.68 13.43 -19.51
C ASP A 18 55.76 14.67 -19.55
N SER A 19 55.14 14.88 -20.71
CA SER A 19 53.99 15.77 -20.89
C SER A 19 52.74 14.94 -21.21
N SER A 20 52.21 14.22 -20.23
CA SER A 20 50.84 13.74 -20.25
C SER A 20 49.91 14.88 -19.79
N PRO A 21 48.91 15.31 -20.59
CA PRO A 21 48.02 16.39 -20.21
C PRO A 21 47.15 15.93 -19.03
N GLY A 22 47.33 16.60 -17.89
CA GLY A 22 46.70 16.22 -16.62
C GLY A 22 45.19 16.13 -16.71
N LEU A 23 44.64 14.94 -16.44
CA LEU A 23 43.21 14.64 -16.28
C LEU A 23 42.55 15.35 -15.08
N GLY A 24 43.31 16.13 -14.29
CA GLY A 24 42.85 16.76 -13.05
C GLY A 24 41.62 17.67 -13.17
N PRO A 25 41.50 18.54 -14.20
CA PRO A 25 40.34 19.42 -14.36
C PRO A 25 39.06 18.66 -14.77
N TYR A 26 39.19 17.62 -15.60
CA TYR A 26 38.06 16.80 -16.07
C TYR A 26 37.52 15.88 -14.97
N LEU A 27 38.40 15.31 -14.14
CA LEU A 27 38.01 14.53 -12.96
C LEU A 27 37.29 15.38 -11.91
N ARG A 28 37.65 16.66 -11.76
CA ARG A 28 36.98 17.58 -10.82
C ARG A 28 35.57 17.97 -11.26
N PHE A 29 35.34 18.14 -12.56
CA PHE A 29 34.00 18.38 -13.12
C PHE A 29 33.10 17.13 -13.02
N MET A 30 33.67 15.93 -13.23
CA MET A 30 32.96 14.67 -13.01
C MET A 30 32.66 14.45 -11.52
N HIS A 31 33.56 14.82 -10.60
CA HIS A 31 33.29 14.75 -9.16
C HIS A 31 32.23 15.77 -8.71
N LEU A 32 32.21 16.99 -9.24
CA LEU A 32 31.14 17.96 -8.94
C LEU A 32 29.78 17.51 -9.49
N GLY A 33 29.73 16.99 -10.72
CA GLY A 33 28.49 16.45 -11.30
C GLY A 33 28.00 15.20 -10.56
N THR A 34 28.91 14.34 -10.11
CA THR A 34 28.58 13.14 -9.33
C THR A 34 28.17 13.51 -7.90
N GLN A 35 28.79 14.50 -7.25
CA GLN A 35 28.37 14.98 -5.94
C GLN A 35 27.07 15.79 -5.97
N MET A 36 26.79 16.53 -7.05
CA MET A 36 25.50 17.21 -7.23
C MET A 36 24.40 16.19 -7.56
N THR A 37 24.70 15.14 -8.32
CA THR A 37 23.79 14.01 -8.55
C THR A 37 23.59 13.19 -7.27
N ILE A 38 24.62 13.00 -6.46
CA ILE A 38 24.53 12.35 -5.14
C ILE A 38 23.79 13.24 -4.13
N LEU A 39 23.88 14.58 -4.20
CA LEU A 39 23.07 15.48 -3.36
C LEU A 39 21.60 15.52 -3.81
N ILE A 40 21.34 15.46 -5.12
CA ILE A 40 19.98 15.33 -5.66
C ILE A 40 19.40 13.95 -5.29
N LEU A 41 20.19 12.88 -5.40
CA LEU A 41 19.79 11.53 -4.96
C LEU A 41 19.67 11.44 -3.44
N ALA A 42 20.57 12.02 -2.65
CA ALA A 42 20.49 12.00 -1.19
C ALA A 42 19.37 12.90 -0.65
N GLY A 43 19.02 13.99 -1.35
CA GLY A 43 17.85 14.82 -1.04
C GLY A 43 16.52 14.15 -1.43
N VAL A 44 16.49 13.36 -2.52
CA VAL A 44 15.31 12.63 -3.00
C VAL A 44 15.11 11.30 -2.27
N PHE A 45 16.19 10.62 -1.85
CA PHE A 45 16.17 9.31 -1.19
C PHE A 45 16.51 9.35 0.31
N GLY A 46 16.88 10.51 0.85
CA GLY A 46 17.06 10.73 2.30
C GLY A 46 15.71 10.81 2.99
N GLY A 47 15.13 9.66 3.32
CA GLY A 47 13.81 9.63 3.92
C GLY A 47 13.32 8.23 4.24
N ILE A 48 14.09 7.47 5.03
CA ILE A 48 13.52 6.33 5.76
C ILE A 48 13.34 6.83 7.19
N TRP A 49 12.11 7.23 7.53
CA TRP A 49 11.76 7.61 8.89
C TRP A 49 11.02 6.46 9.54
N LEU A 50 11.58 5.91 10.62
CA LEU A 50 10.84 5.09 11.58
C LEU A 50 10.03 6.04 12.46
N ASP A 51 9.11 6.79 11.86
CA ASP A 51 8.14 7.52 12.65
C ASP A 51 7.15 6.46 13.15
N GLY A 52 7.14 6.18 14.46
CA GLY A 52 6.32 5.15 15.10
C GLY A 52 4.80 5.41 15.01
N LYS A 53 4.38 6.22 14.04
CA LYS A 53 3.02 6.56 13.69
C LYS A 53 2.66 5.74 12.44
N TRP A 54 1.69 4.84 12.62
CA TRP A 54 0.97 4.08 11.58
C TRP A 54 1.62 2.76 11.14
N GLY A 55 1.19 1.67 11.80
CA GLY A 55 1.73 0.31 11.67
C GLY A 55 1.43 -0.45 10.37
N THR A 56 1.53 0.17 9.20
CA THR A 56 1.46 -0.54 7.91
C THR A 56 2.72 -1.32 7.57
N ASP A 57 3.90 -0.85 8.00
CA ASP A 57 5.19 -1.51 7.80
C ASP A 57 5.36 -2.82 8.61
N PRO A 58 5.02 -2.92 9.92
CA PRO A 58 5.05 -4.19 10.62
C PRO A 58 3.97 -5.14 10.10
N VAL A 59 2.81 -4.62 9.68
CA VAL A 59 1.75 -5.43 9.06
C VAL A 59 2.25 -6.08 7.78
N ALA A 60 2.85 -5.31 6.87
CA ALA A 60 3.41 -5.83 5.62
C ALA A 60 4.48 -6.89 5.88
N THR A 61 5.34 -6.67 6.87
CA THR A 61 6.43 -7.59 7.19
C THR A 61 5.91 -8.88 7.84
N VAL A 62 5.12 -8.78 8.90
CA VAL A 62 4.63 -9.95 9.68
C VAL A 62 3.69 -10.80 8.84
N VAL A 63 2.65 -10.19 8.24
CA VAL A 63 1.71 -10.93 7.40
C VAL A 63 2.39 -11.40 6.12
N GLY A 64 3.32 -10.63 5.58
CA GLY A 64 4.15 -11.02 4.44
C GLY A 64 4.97 -12.27 4.73
N SER A 65 5.69 -12.32 5.86
CA SER A 65 6.44 -13.49 6.28
C SER A 65 5.54 -14.72 6.47
N LEU A 66 4.36 -14.55 7.08
CA LEU A 66 3.40 -15.66 7.24
C LEU A 66 2.89 -16.17 5.90
N ALA A 67 2.59 -15.27 4.95
CA ALA A 67 2.17 -15.63 3.60
C ALA A 67 3.29 -16.37 2.84
N VAL A 68 4.55 -15.95 3.01
CA VAL A 68 5.72 -16.64 2.44
C VAL A 68 5.85 -18.04 3.02
N ILE A 69 5.79 -18.20 4.35
CA ILE A 69 5.87 -19.50 5.02
C ILE A 69 4.76 -20.43 4.52
N PHE A 70 3.52 -19.95 4.50
CA PHE A 70 2.38 -20.71 4.00
C PHE A 70 2.54 -21.09 2.51
N SER A 71 3.17 -20.23 1.70
CA SER A 71 3.36 -20.49 0.28
C SER A 71 4.37 -21.60 -0.04
N VAL A 72 5.25 -21.97 0.90
CA VAL A 72 6.24 -23.05 0.70
C VAL A 72 5.56 -24.37 0.37
N ASP A 73 4.52 -24.71 1.13
CA ASP A 73 3.75 -25.93 0.87
C ASP A 73 2.68 -25.71 -0.19
N TYR A 74 2.01 -24.56 -0.18
CA TYR A 74 0.93 -24.28 -1.14
C TYR A 74 1.41 -24.27 -2.61
N MET A 75 2.62 -23.77 -2.87
CA MET A 75 3.20 -23.66 -4.22
C MET A 75 4.10 -24.85 -4.59
N ARG A 76 4.12 -25.92 -3.77
CA ARG A 76 5.01 -27.05 -4.03
C ARG A 76 4.65 -27.73 -5.36
N GLY A 77 5.64 -27.87 -6.24
CA GLY A 77 5.46 -28.49 -7.56
C GLY A 77 5.01 -27.52 -8.66
N GLU A 78 4.79 -26.25 -8.35
CA GLU A 78 4.51 -25.21 -9.35
C GLU A 78 5.77 -24.83 -10.14
N ALA A 79 5.60 -24.45 -11.39
CA ALA A 79 6.68 -23.93 -12.22
C ALA A 79 7.06 -22.49 -11.79
N SER A 80 8.29 -22.05 -12.12
CA SER A 80 8.72 -20.66 -11.94
C SER A 80 8.71 -20.11 -10.50
N LEU A 81 9.01 -20.94 -9.50
CA LEU A 81 9.09 -20.52 -8.09
C LEU A 81 10.07 -19.37 -7.84
N GLY A 82 11.18 -19.29 -8.59
CA GLY A 82 12.12 -18.18 -8.51
C GLY A 82 11.46 -16.83 -8.83
N ARG A 83 10.62 -16.79 -9.88
CA ARG A 83 9.83 -15.61 -10.25
C ARG A 83 8.82 -15.26 -9.14
N TYR A 84 8.14 -16.26 -8.61
CA TYR A 84 7.16 -16.09 -7.52
C TYR A 84 7.79 -15.43 -6.29
N TYR A 85 8.85 -16.03 -5.72
CA TYR A 85 9.45 -15.52 -4.49
C TYR A 85 10.17 -14.18 -4.68
N ALA A 86 10.82 -13.97 -5.83
CA ALA A 86 11.42 -12.66 -6.14
C ALA A 86 10.36 -11.54 -6.15
N LEU A 87 9.22 -11.78 -6.79
CA LEU A 87 8.12 -10.82 -6.85
C LEU A 87 7.45 -10.61 -5.48
N VAL A 88 7.23 -11.68 -4.69
CA VAL A 88 6.65 -11.56 -3.34
C VAL A 88 7.56 -10.75 -2.42
N LEU A 89 8.87 -11.00 -2.42
CA LEU A 89 9.82 -10.25 -1.59
C LEU A 89 9.96 -8.80 -2.05
N LEU A 90 10.02 -8.57 -3.37
CA LEU A 90 10.02 -7.21 -3.92
C LEU A 90 8.74 -6.45 -3.54
N PHE A 91 7.60 -7.13 -3.53
CA PHE A 91 6.33 -6.54 -3.17
C PHE A 91 6.25 -6.16 -1.69
N ILE A 92 6.72 -7.03 -0.79
CA ILE A 92 6.83 -6.73 0.65
C ILE A 92 7.80 -5.57 0.86
N GLY A 93 8.99 -5.62 0.26
CA GLY A 93 10.00 -4.57 0.35
C GLY A 93 9.50 -3.23 -0.18
N ALA A 94 8.74 -3.23 -1.28
CA ALA A 94 8.14 -2.01 -1.83
C ALA A 94 7.05 -1.45 -0.91
N MET A 95 6.25 -2.29 -0.25
CA MET A 95 5.26 -1.83 0.73
C MET A 95 5.92 -1.20 1.97
N VAL A 96 7.00 -1.81 2.47
CA VAL A 96 7.80 -1.24 3.56
C VAL A 96 8.45 0.08 3.13
N GLY A 97 9.03 0.13 1.94
CA GLY A 97 9.60 1.35 1.36
C GLY A 97 8.56 2.48 1.21
N LEU A 98 7.34 2.15 0.79
CA LEU A 98 6.22 3.09 0.71
C LEU A 98 5.88 3.67 2.09
N ALA A 99 5.73 2.82 3.11
CA ALA A 99 5.37 3.25 4.46
C ALA A 99 6.47 4.08 5.14
N LEU A 100 7.75 3.77 4.88
CA LEU A 100 8.87 4.47 5.49
C LEU A 100 9.30 5.72 4.71
N SER A 101 8.76 5.94 3.51
CA SER A 101 9.15 7.03 2.64
C SER A 101 8.92 8.41 3.27
N GLY A 102 9.97 9.23 3.29
CA GLY A 102 9.96 10.63 3.73
C GLY A 102 9.73 11.61 2.59
N SER A 103 9.90 11.19 1.33
CA SER A 103 9.68 12.00 0.14
C SER A 103 8.44 11.55 -0.63
N LEU A 104 7.63 12.51 -1.10
CA LEU A 104 6.49 12.30 -1.99
C LEU A 104 6.89 11.56 -3.27
N PHE A 105 8.05 11.90 -3.83
CA PHE A 105 8.55 11.26 -5.04
C PHE A 105 8.94 9.80 -4.77
N LEU A 106 9.65 9.54 -3.67
CA LEU A 106 10.03 8.19 -3.29
C LEU A 106 8.81 7.33 -2.96
N MET A 107 7.82 7.91 -2.27
CA MET A 107 6.54 7.25 -2.02
C MET A 107 5.85 6.85 -3.32
N PHE A 108 5.83 7.73 -4.34
CA PHE A 108 5.31 7.42 -5.67
C PHE A 108 6.09 6.29 -6.35
N VAL A 109 7.42 6.26 -6.27
CA VAL A 109 8.22 5.17 -6.84
C VAL A 109 7.83 3.82 -6.22
N PHE A 110 7.75 3.74 -4.90
CA PHE A 110 7.31 2.50 -4.23
C PHE A 110 5.84 2.18 -4.51
N TRP A 111 5.00 3.20 -4.67
CA TRP A 111 3.61 3.03 -5.10
C TRP A 111 3.51 2.34 -6.46
N GLU A 112 4.35 2.71 -7.43
CA GLU A 112 4.36 2.06 -8.74
C GLU A 112 4.99 0.66 -8.69
N ILE A 113 6.07 0.46 -7.93
CA ILE A 113 6.67 -0.87 -7.76
C ILE A 113 5.64 -1.85 -7.17
N THR A 114 4.85 -1.42 -6.18
CA THR A 114 3.78 -2.28 -5.64
C THR A 114 2.71 -2.60 -6.69
N ALA A 115 2.37 -1.67 -7.60
CA ALA A 115 1.44 -1.94 -8.70
C ALA A 115 1.99 -2.99 -9.66
N LEU A 116 3.24 -2.82 -10.11
CA LEU A 116 3.91 -3.74 -11.04
C LEU A 116 4.07 -5.15 -10.46
N CYS A 117 4.43 -5.25 -9.18
CA CYS A 117 4.53 -6.54 -8.51
C CYS A 117 3.17 -7.22 -8.39
N SER A 118 2.14 -6.47 -8.00
CA SER A 118 0.77 -7.01 -7.88
C SER A 118 0.26 -7.53 -9.22
N TYR A 119 0.51 -6.80 -10.31
CA TYR A 119 0.20 -7.23 -11.68
C TYR A 119 0.84 -8.57 -12.00
N ALA A 120 2.16 -8.67 -11.82
CA ALA A 120 2.90 -9.87 -12.15
C ALA A 120 2.50 -11.07 -11.27
N LEU A 121 2.12 -10.83 -10.01
CA LEU A 121 1.65 -11.87 -9.09
C LEU A 121 0.21 -12.31 -9.36
N ILE A 122 -0.68 -11.40 -9.80
CA ILE A 122 -2.04 -11.74 -10.25
C ILE A 122 -1.98 -12.55 -11.53
N ALA A 123 -1.14 -12.12 -12.47
CA ALA A 123 -0.89 -12.81 -13.73
C ALA A 123 0.17 -13.92 -13.61
N PHE A 124 0.36 -14.52 -12.42
CA PHE A 124 1.37 -15.55 -12.19
C PHE A 124 1.16 -16.77 -13.09
N TYR A 125 -0.10 -17.21 -13.23
CA TYR A 125 -0.51 -18.22 -14.19
C TYR A 125 -0.72 -17.57 -15.57
N ASN A 126 0.38 -17.15 -16.18
CA ASN A 126 0.39 -16.34 -17.41
C ASN A 126 -0.15 -17.07 -18.66
N ASP A 127 -0.35 -18.38 -18.59
CA ASP A 127 -1.00 -19.18 -19.64
C ASP A 127 -2.53 -19.11 -19.58
N ASP A 128 -3.13 -18.68 -18.46
CA ASP A 128 -4.58 -18.46 -18.34
C ASP A 128 -4.95 -17.02 -18.76
N PRO A 129 -5.72 -16.83 -19.85
CA PRO A 129 -6.17 -15.51 -20.28
C PRO A 129 -6.93 -14.74 -19.20
N LYS A 130 -7.62 -15.43 -18.27
CA LYS A 130 -8.35 -14.78 -17.17
C LYS A 130 -7.40 -14.17 -16.16
N ALA A 131 -6.32 -14.86 -15.81
CA ALA A 131 -5.31 -14.36 -14.89
C ALA A 131 -4.60 -13.13 -15.46
N VAL A 132 -4.23 -13.18 -16.75
CA VAL A 132 -3.62 -12.06 -17.46
C VAL A 132 -4.57 -10.87 -17.53
N ALA A 133 -5.83 -11.07 -17.93
CA ALA A 133 -6.82 -9.99 -17.99
C ALA A 133 -7.08 -9.36 -16.60
N GLY A 134 -7.14 -10.18 -15.55
CA GLY A 134 -7.26 -9.72 -14.16
C GLY A 134 -6.09 -8.85 -13.74
N GLY A 135 -4.86 -9.29 -14.05
CA GLY A 135 -3.64 -8.53 -13.78
C GLY A 135 -3.62 -7.19 -14.52
N ILE A 136 -3.85 -7.19 -15.83
CA ILE A 136 -3.82 -5.96 -16.65
C ILE A 136 -4.86 -4.96 -16.14
N ARG A 137 -6.07 -5.41 -15.80
CA ARG A 137 -7.12 -4.56 -15.23
C ARG A 137 -6.68 -3.91 -13.91
N ALA A 138 -6.03 -4.68 -13.03
CA ALA A 138 -5.48 -4.16 -11.78
C ALA A 138 -4.40 -3.12 -12.03
N LEU A 139 -3.48 -3.38 -12.97
CA LEU A 139 -2.41 -2.45 -13.32
C LEU A 139 -2.98 -1.12 -13.83
N ILE A 140 -3.83 -1.16 -14.85
CA ILE A 140 -4.38 0.04 -15.49
C ILE A 140 -5.11 0.91 -14.46
N ILE A 141 -6.01 0.33 -13.67
CA ILE A 141 -6.81 1.08 -12.70
C ILE A 141 -5.90 1.71 -11.64
N THR A 142 -4.94 0.95 -11.10
CA THR A 142 -4.09 1.43 -10.00
C THR A 142 -3.03 2.43 -10.46
N GLN A 143 -2.55 2.31 -11.70
CA GLN A 143 -1.58 3.22 -12.32
C GLN A 143 -2.22 4.55 -12.70
N VAL A 144 -3.45 4.54 -13.24
CA VAL A 144 -4.22 5.78 -13.46
C VAL A 144 -4.44 6.53 -12.14
N GLY A 145 -4.70 5.81 -11.05
CA GLY A 145 -4.74 6.39 -9.71
C GLY A 145 -3.41 7.01 -9.28
N GLY A 146 -2.29 6.34 -9.53
CA GLY A 146 -0.93 6.80 -9.20
C GLY A 146 -0.57 8.17 -9.81
N LEU A 147 -1.18 8.55 -10.94
CA LEU A 147 -0.97 9.87 -11.56
C LEU A 147 -1.34 11.04 -10.65
N GLY A 148 -2.35 10.88 -9.79
CA GLY A 148 -2.72 11.90 -8.81
C GLY A 148 -1.62 12.12 -7.77
N LEU A 149 -0.94 11.05 -7.37
CA LEU A 149 0.19 11.12 -6.44
C LEU A 149 1.42 11.77 -7.07
N LEU A 150 1.72 11.43 -8.33
CA LEU A 150 2.78 12.06 -9.10
C LEU A 150 2.53 13.56 -9.29
N ALA A 151 1.31 13.94 -9.67
CA ALA A 151 0.92 15.34 -9.77
C ALA A 151 1.11 16.08 -8.44
N GLY A 152 0.75 15.45 -7.31
CA GLY A 152 1.01 15.99 -5.99
C GLY A 152 2.49 16.21 -5.69
N ALA A 153 3.35 15.24 -6.01
CA ALA A 153 4.80 15.39 -5.84
C ALA A 153 5.38 16.53 -6.68
N LEU A 154 4.91 16.69 -7.92
CA LEU A 154 5.35 17.76 -8.82
C LEU A 154 4.87 19.14 -8.36
N ILE A 155 3.63 19.26 -7.88
CA ILE A 155 3.10 20.50 -7.32
C ILE A 155 3.87 20.89 -6.06
N ALA A 156 4.10 19.94 -5.15
CA ALA A 156 4.88 20.19 -3.95
C ALA A 156 6.28 20.71 -4.30
N TYR A 157 6.97 20.07 -5.26
CA TYR A 157 8.28 20.53 -5.71
C TYR A 157 8.23 21.93 -6.35
N ALA A 158 7.25 22.20 -7.20
CA ALA A 158 7.12 23.48 -7.90
C ALA A 158 6.88 24.67 -6.96
N TYR A 159 6.09 24.49 -5.89
CA TYR A 159 5.72 25.57 -4.97
C TYR A 159 6.60 25.64 -3.71
N LEU A 160 7.05 24.50 -3.20
CA LEU A 160 7.82 24.42 -1.94
C LEU A 160 9.32 24.27 -2.18
N GLY A 161 9.75 23.91 -3.41
CA GLY A 161 11.15 23.64 -3.76
C GLY A 161 11.68 22.30 -3.23
N ASP A 162 10.80 21.47 -2.67
CA ASP A 162 11.14 20.24 -1.95
C ASP A 162 10.06 19.16 -2.16
N THR A 163 10.45 17.90 -2.06
CA THR A 163 9.54 16.74 -2.12
C THR A 163 9.33 16.07 -0.76
N GLN A 164 9.99 16.56 0.30
CA GLN A 164 9.84 16.01 1.64
C GLN A 164 8.40 16.17 2.16
N ILE A 165 7.85 15.08 2.69
CA ILE A 165 6.50 15.00 3.25
C ILE A 165 6.39 15.89 4.48
N SER A 166 7.42 15.95 5.33
CA SER A 166 7.44 16.84 6.49
C SER A 166 7.33 18.32 6.09
N THR A 167 8.09 18.74 5.07
CA THR A 167 8.01 20.09 4.48
C THR A 167 6.61 20.37 3.93
N PHE A 168 6.03 19.40 3.20
CA PHE A 168 4.67 19.52 2.67
C PHE A 168 3.62 19.67 3.77
N LEU A 169 3.62 18.79 4.78
CA LEU A 169 2.65 18.84 5.88
C LEU A 169 2.77 20.14 6.71
N ALA A 170 3.99 20.64 6.90
CA ALA A 170 4.24 21.87 7.67
C ALA A 170 3.89 23.16 6.92
N ARG A 171 3.80 23.13 5.59
CA ARG A 171 3.61 24.32 4.75
C ARG A 171 2.43 24.18 3.78
N ALA A 172 1.53 23.23 4.03
CA ALA A 172 0.39 22.93 3.17
C ALA A 172 -0.52 24.16 2.97
N ASP A 173 -0.64 24.98 4.01
CA ASP A 173 -1.40 26.23 4.08
C ASP A 173 -0.83 27.36 3.20
N THR A 174 0.46 27.30 2.84
CA THR A 174 1.11 28.28 1.96
C THR A 174 0.81 28.06 0.47
N LEU A 175 0.26 26.89 0.11
CA LEU A 175 -0.10 26.58 -1.28
C LEU A 175 -1.40 27.30 -1.68
N PRO A 176 -1.55 27.69 -2.96
CA PRO A 176 -2.83 28.16 -3.45
C PRO A 176 -3.93 27.12 -3.23
N ALA A 177 -5.09 27.54 -2.72
CA ALA A 177 -6.19 26.63 -2.36
C ALA A 177 -6.59 25.68 -3.51
N GLY A 178 -6.60 26.17 -4.75
CA GLY A 178 -6.88 25.33 -5.92
C GLY A 178 -5.84 24.23 -6.15
N MET A 179 -4.56 24.50 -5.90
CA MET A 179 -3.49 23.50 -6.04
C MET A 179 -3.55 22.48 -4.91
N LEU A 180 -3.79 22.93 -3.67
CA LEU A 180 -3.99 22.02 -2.54
C LEU A 180 -5.21 21.11 -2.77
N ALA A 181 -6.29 21.64 -3.36
CA ALA A 181 -7.45 20.83 -3.74
C ALA A 181 -7.11 19.78 -4.81
N VAL A 182 -6.36 20.15 -5.86
CA VAL A 182 -5.88 19.18 -6.86
C VAL A 182 -5.06 18.07 -6.21
N MET A 183 -4.18 18.40 -5.27
CA MET A 183 -3.41 17.41 -4.51
C MET A 183 -4.30 16.50 -3.66
N ALA A 184 -5.26 17.08 -2.93
CA ALA A 184 -6.16 16.37 -2.03
C ALA A 184 -7.08 15.39 -2.78
N PHE A 185 -7.73 15.85 -3.86
CA PHE A 185 -8.59 15.00 -4.68
C PHE A 185 -7.78 14.03 -5.56
N GLY A 186 -6.58 14.42 -6.01
CA GLY A 186 -5.64 13.51 -6.67
C GLY A 186 -5.22 12.36 -5.76
N ALA A 187 -4.90 12.64 -4.49
CA ALA A 187 -4.62 11.62 -3.48
C ALA A 187 -5.85 10.75 -3.18
N LEU A 188 -7.05 11.31 -3.18
CA LEU A 188 -8.30 10.54 -3.05
C LEU A 188 -8.51 9.57 -4.21
N ILE A 189 -8.27 10.01 -5.45
CA ILE A 189 -8.35 9.13 -6.63
C ILE A 189 -7.28 8.04 -6.55
N ALA A 190 -6.05 8.37 -6.17
CA ALA A 190 -4.97 7.41 -5.98
C ALA A 190 -5.35 6.35 -4.93
N ALA A 191 -5.80 6.80 -3.76
CA ALA A 191 -6.26 5.93 -2.68
C ALA A 191 -7.44 5.06 -3.11
N ALA A 192 -8.44 5.64 -3.78
CA ALA A 192 -9.61 4.92 -4.25
C ALA A 192 -9.24 3.83 -5.26
N ALA A 193 -8.31 4.11 -6.18
CA ALA A 193 -7.83 3.14 -7.14
C ALA A 193 -7.08 1.97 -6.46
N LYS A 194 -6.17 2.28 -5.54
CA LYS A 194 -5.31 1.27 -4.88
C LYS A 194 -6.03 0.46 -3.81
N SER A 195 -6.95 1.08 -3.08
CA SER A 195 -7.80 0.44 -2.06
C SER A 195 -9.11 -0.09 -2.63
N ALA A 196 -9.25 -0.15 -3.96
CA ALA A 196 -10.41 -0.70 -4.65
C ALA A 196 -11.75 -0.10 -4.16
N GLN A 197 -11.79 1.21 -3.96
CA GLN A 197 -13.01 1.94 -3.61
C GLN A 197 -13.84 2.20 -4.87
N VAL A 198 -15.13 2.51 -4.70
CA VAL A 198 -16.02 2.89 -5.81
C VAL A 198 -15.52 4.18 -6.46
N PRO A 199 -15.43 4.27 -7.81
CA PRO A 199 -15.86 3.29 -8.83
C PRO A 199 -14.79 2.26 -9.25
N PHE A 200 -13.58 2.34 -8.73
CA PHE A 200 -12.44 1.51 -9.10
C PHE A 200 -12.45 0.08 -8.54
N HIS A 201 -13.37 -0.24 -7.64
CA HIS A 201 -13.49 -1.52 -6.93
C HIS A 201 -13.42 -2.80 -7.78
N THR A 202 -13.77 -2.73 -9.06
CA THR A 202 -13.92 -3.89 -9.95
C THR A 202 -12.63 -4.66 -10.25
N TRP A 203 -11.44 -4.09 -10.04
CA TRP A 203 -10.20 -4.84 -10.28
C TRP A 203 -9.93 -5.90 -9.20
N LEU A 204 -10.35 -5.64 -7.96
CA LEU A 204 -9.97 -6.46 -6.82
C LEU A 204 -10.62 -7.86 -6.83
N PRO A 205 -11.91 -8.05 -7.22
CA PRO A 205 -12.46 -9.37 -7.45
C PRO A 205 -11.79 -10.10 -8.63
N GLY A 206 -11.30 -9.36 -9.63
CA GLY A 206 -10.53 -9.89 -10.77
C GLY A 206 -9.13 -10.38 -10.37
N ALA A 207 -8.57 -9.87 -9.27
CA ALA A 207 -7.30 -10.31 -8.71
C ALA A 207 -7.34 -11.71 -8.07
N MET A 208 -8.52 -12.34 -7.97
CA MET A 208 -8.70 -13.65 -7.33
C MET A 208 -8.13 -14.83 -8.13
N GLU A 209 -7.63 -14.59 -9.35
CA GLU A 209 -6.86 -15.55 -10.13
C GLU A 209 -5.42 -15.73 -9.61
N ALA A 210 -4.91 -14.81 -8.80
CA ALA A 210 -3.62 -14.96 -8.14
C ALA A 210 -3.57 -16.23 -7.25
N PRO A 211 -2.39 -16.83 -7.00
CA PRO A 211 -2.25 -17.83 -5.95
C PRO A 211 -2.79 -17.34 -4.60
N THR A 212 -3.41 -18.21 -3.81
CA THR A 212 -4.07 -17.79 -2.57
C THR A 212 -3.14 -17.09 -1.54
N PRO A 213 -1.86 -17.47 -1.37
CA PRO A 213 -0.95 -16.72 -0.51
C PRO A 213 -0.73 -15.28 -0.99
N VAL A 214 -0.73 -15.05 -2.32
CA VAL A 214 -0.69 -13.70 -2.90
C VAL A 214 -1.97 -12.93 -2.60
N SER A 215 -3.13 -13.58 -2.69
CA SER A 215 -4.40 -12.94 -2.31
C SER A 215 -4.39 -12.55 -0.83
N ALA A 216 -3.88 -13.39 0.07
CA ALA A 216 -3.70 -13.01 1.48
C ALA A 216 -2.81 -11.76 1.61
N LEU A 217 -1.69 -11.72 0.89
CA LEU A 217 -0.76 -10.60 0.93
C LEU A 217 -1.38 -9.28 0.43
N ILE A 218 -1.96 -9.30 -0.79
CA ILE A 218 -2.58 -8.14 -1.44
C ILE A 218 -3.74 -7.59 -0.60
N HIS A 219 -4.58 -8.48 -0.04
CA HIS A 219 -5.84 -8.10 0.58
C HIS A 219 -5.75 -7.82 2.08
N ALA A 220 -4.78 -8.39 2.78
CA ALA A 220 -4.66 -8.21 4.21
C ALA A 220 -3.58 -7.19 4.59
N ALA A 221 -2.44 -7.21 3.89
CA ALA A 221 -1.23 -6.58 4.41
C ALA A 221 -0.72 -5.40 3.59
N THR A 222 -0.76 -5.49 2.26
CA THR A 222 0.00 -4.59 1.40
C THR A 222 -0.88 -3.63 0.60
N MET A 223 -1.15 -3.97 -0.66
CA MET A 223 -1.57 -3.05 -1.71
C MET A 223 -2.81 -2.25 -1.34
N VAL A 224 -3.84 -2.91 -0.84
CA VAL A 224 -5.10 -2.25 -0.55
C VAL A 224 -5.02 -1.34 0.68
N ASN A 225 -4.09 -1.60 1.59
CA ASN A 225 -3.86 -0.76 2.78
C ASN A 225 -3.11 0.53 2.43
N ALA A 226 -2.33 0.54 1.34
CA ALA A 226 -1.54 1.70 0.92
C ALA A 226 -2.41 2.93 0.61
N GLY A 227 -3.61 2.74 0.04
CA GLY A 227 -4.53 3.86 -0.24
C GLY A 227 -5.13 4.47 1.02
N VAL A 228 -5.56 3.64 1.97
CA VAL A 228 -6.02 4.11 3.30
C VAL A 228 -4.90 4.85 4.03
N TYR A 229 -3.70 4.27 4.01
CA TYR A 229 -2.50 4.86 4.59
C TYR A 229 -2.18 6.23 4.00
N LEU A 230 -2.29 6.39 2.68
CA LEU A 230 -2.10 7.66 2.00
C LEU A 230 -3.05 8.73 2.56
N LEU A 231 -4.35 8.42 2.65
CA LEU A 231 -5.34 9.36 3.17
C LEU A 231 -5.07 9.72 4.63
N ALA A 232 -4.74 8.73 5.47
CA ALA A 232 -4.40 8.95 6.87
C ALA A 232 -3.15 9.82 7.04
N ARG A 233 -2.10 9.57 6.24
CA ARG A 233 -0.81 10.29 6.32
C ARG A 233 -0.94 11.76 5.91
N PHE A 234 -1.77 12.06 4.91
CA PHE A 234 -1.98 13.42 4.42
C PHE A 234 -3.24 14.10 4.96
N TYR A 235 -3.97 13.45 5.87
CA TYR A 235 -5.15 14.03 6.51
C TYR A 235 -4.90 15.44 7.07
N PRO A 236 -3.81 15.72 7.82
CA PRO A 236 -3.55 17.06 8.37
C PRO A 236 -3.40 18.15 7.29
N ALA A 237 -2.95 17.81 6.10
CA ALA A 237 -2.82 18.76 4.99
C ALA A 237 -4.13 18.96 4.22
N PHE A 238 -5.04 17.99 4.25
CA PHE A 238 -6.24 17.97 3.41
C PHE A 238 -7.55 18.24 4.15
N GLU A 239 -7.58 18.14 5.49
CA GLU A 239 -8.82 18.26 6.26
C GLU A 239 -9.55 19.62 6.09
N GLY A 240 -8.79 20.69 5.82
CA GLY A 240 -9.31 22.03 5.56
C GLY A 240 -9.79 22.27 4.13
N VAL A 241 -9.54 21.34 3.20
CA VAL A 241 -9.95 21.48 1.79
C VAL A 241 -11.45 21.31 1.67
N THR A 242 -12.13 22.33 1.12
CA THR A 242 -13.58 22.34 0.97
C THR A 242 -14.09 21.13 0.17
N GLY A 243 -15.02 20.38 0.76
CA GLY A 243 -15.65 19.21 0.14
C GLY A 243 -14.82 17.93 0.14
N TRP A 244 -13.53 17.97 0.50
CA TRP A 244 -12.67 16.79 0.48
C TRP A 244 -13.15 15.72 1.47
N LYS A 245 -13.32 16.07 2.76
CA LYS A 245 -13.82 15.15 3.80
C LYS A 245 -15.14 14.49 3.42
N THR A 246 -16.09 15.28 2.89
CA THR A 246 -17.38 14.77 2.42
C THR A 246 -17.22 13.75 1.29
N ALA A 247 -16.32 14.00 0.33
CA ALA A 247 -16.04 13.05 -0.73
C ALA A 247 -15.43 11.75 -0.19
N VAL A 248 -14.51 11.84 0.77
CA VAL A 248 -13.91 10.67 1.44
C VAL A 248 -15.01 9.84 2.15
N VAL A 249 -15.89 10.49 2.92
CA VAL A 249 -17.02 9.83 3.61
C VAL A 249 -17.93 9.10 2.62
N VAL A 250 -18.33 9.78 1.53
CA VAL A 250 -19.24 9.22 0.52
C VAL A 250 -18.60 8.01 -0.17
N ILE A 251 -17.33 8.11 -0.58
CA ILE A 251 -16.62 7.01 -1.24
C ILE A 251 -16.47 5.82 -0.29
N GLY A 252 -16.09 6.06 0.97
CA GLY A 252 -15.96 5.01 1.98
C GLY A 252 -17.28 4.29 2.23
N LEU A 253 -18.37 5.03 2.44
CA LEU A 253 -19.70 4.46 2.66
C LEU A 253 -20.18 3.64 1.46
N LEU A 254 -20.14 4.22 0.25
CA LEU A 254 -20.60 3.52 -0.95
C LEU A 254 -19.82 2.23 -1.18
N SER A 255 -18.51 2.26 -0.94
CA SER A 255 -17.65 1.07 -1.05
C SER A 255 -17.98 0.03 0.02
N ALA A 256 -18.16 0.46 1.28
CA ALA A 256 -18.56 -0.39 2.39
C ALA A 256 -19.86 -1.14 2.10
N PHE A 257 -20.88 -0.38 1.68
CA PHE A 257 -22.24 -0.88 1.47
C PHE A 257 -22.37 -1.74 0.22
N LEU A 258 -21.93 -1.24 -0.95
CA LEU A 258 -22.09 -1.97 -2.21
C LEU A 258 -21.28 -3.27 -2.22
N ALA A 259 -20.07 -3.26 -1.64
CA ALA A 259 -19.26 -4.47 -1.59
C ALA A 259 -19.83 -5.51 -0.62
N ALA A 260 -20.44 -5.09 0.50
CA ALA A 260 -21.12 -6.00 1.41
C ALA A 260 -22.29 -6.72 0.68
N LEU A 261 -23.10 -5.98 -0.09
CA LEU A 261 -24.17 -6.58 -0.91
C LEU A 261 -23.64 -7.54 -1.97
N MET A 262 -22.54 -7.20 -2.65
CA MET A 262 -21.92 -8.07 -3.65
C MET A 262 -21.32 -9.34 -3.03
N ALA A 263 -20.86 -9.27 -1.78
CA ALA A 263 -20.34 -10.45 -1.06
C ALA A 263 -21.43 -11.50 -0.82
N LEU A 264 -22.66 -11.09 -0.49
CA LEU A 264 -23.79 -12.01 -0.23
C LEU A 264 -24.15 -12.90 -1.43
N VAL A 265 -23.98 -12.38 -2.64
CA VAL A 265 -24.38 -13.07 -3.88
C VAL A 265 -23.20 -13.74 -4.59
N ALA A 266 -21.97 -13.59 -4.08
CA ALA A 266 -20.79 -14.19 -4.67
C ALA A 266 -20.73 -15.69 -4.36
N THR A 267 -20.55 -16.51 -5.40
CA THR A 267 -20.49 -17.99 -5.27
C THR A 267 -19.07 -18.54 -5.13
N ASP A 268 -18.05 -17.71 -5.39
CA ASP A 268 -16.64 -18.09 -5.30
C ASP A 268 -16.07 -17.64 -3.96
N LEU A 269 -15.44 -18.56 -3.23
CA LEU A 269 -14.94 -18.34 -1.87
C LEU A 269 -13.95 -17.16 -1.80
N LYS A 270 -13.03 -17.06 -2.78
CA LYS A 270 -12.05 -15.97 -2.81
C LYS A 270 -12.73 -14.64 -3.15
N ARG A 271 -13.71 -14.64 -4.05
CA ARG A 271 -14.46 -13.41 -4.39
C ARG A 271 -15.29 -12.87 -3.22
N VAL A 272 -15.91 -13.73 -2.41
CA VAL A 272 -16.59 -13.31 -1.16
C VAL A 272 -15.61 -12.61 -0.22
N LEU A 273 -14.42 -13.19 -0.05
CA LEU A 273 -13.37 -12.59 0.78
C LEU A 273 -12.83 -11.27 0.18
N ALA A 274 -12.74 -11.16 -1.14
CA ALA A 274 -12.35 -9.92 -1.82
C ALA A 274 -13.39 -8.81 -1.62
N TYR A 275 -14.68 -9.09 -1.83
CA TYR A 275 -15.74 -8.10 -1.61
C TYR A 275 -15.82 -7.65 -0.16
N SER A 276 -15.72 -8.57 0.79
CA SER A 276 -15.64 -8.17 2.21
C SER A 276 -14.38 -7.37 2.52
N THR A 277 -13.25 -7.55 1.81
CA THR A 277 -12.08 -6.66 1.94
C THR A 277 -12.40 -5.25 1.43
N ILE A 278 -13.03 -5.10 0.26
CA ILE A 278 -13.48 -3.79 -0.24
C ILE A 278 -14.39 -3.12 0.79
N SER A 279 -15.30 -3.90 1.39
CA SER A 279 -16.20 -3.38 2.40
C SER A 279 -15.44 -2.84 3.63
N GLN A 280 -14.51 -3.63 4.19
CA GLN A 280 -13.70 -3.20 5.35
C GLN A 280 -12.78 -2.01 5.03
N LEU A 281 -12.23 -1.92 3.82
CA LEU A 281 -11.48 -0.72 3.41
C LEU A 281 -12.39 0.50 3.32
N GLY A 282 -13.65 0.32 2.91
CA GLY A 282 -14.68 1.35 2.97
C GLY A 282 -14.90 1.89 4.39
N TYR A 283 -14.86 1.04 5.42
CA TYR A 283 -14.87 1.49 6.83
C TYR A 283 -13.67 2.37 7.16
N MET A 284 -12.47 1.99 6.72
CA MET A 284 -11.26 2.77 6.99
C MET A 284 -11.30 4.13 6.29
N VAL A 285 -11.70 4.15 5.01
CA VAL A 285 -11.85 5.39 4.24
C VAL A 285 -12.92 6.28 4.87
N TYR A 286 -14.07 5.72 5.24
CA TYR A 286 -15.13 6.44 5.96
C TYR A 286 -14.60 7.08 7.25
N ALA A 287 -13.85 6.31 8.06
CA ALA A 287 -13.26 6.79 9.30
C ALA A 287 -12.31 7.98 9.08
N VAL A 288 -11.43 7.92 8.06
CA VAL A 288 -10.59 9.08 7.70
C VAL A 288 -11.45 10.28 7.31
N GLY A 289 -12.53 10.08 6.56
CA GLY A 289 -13.42 11.15 6.12
C GLY A 289 -14.12 11.90 7.27
N VAL A 290 -14.49 11.20 8.34
CA VAL A 290 -15.10 11.82 9.54
C VAL A 290 -14.07 12.37 10.53
N GLY A 291 -12.77 12.17 10.29
CA GLY A 291 -11.67 12.62 11.17
C GLY A 291 -11.11 11.54 12.11
N GLY A 292 -11.68 10.34 12.08
CA GLY A 292 -11.28 9.16 12.83
C GLY A 292 -10.02 8.47 12.31
N VAL A 293 -8.90 9.20 12.21
CA VAL A 293 -7.64 8.65 11.68
C VAL A 293 -7.13 7.50 12.56
N PHE A 294 -7.25 7.60 13.89
CA PHE A 294 -6.89 6.51 14.78
C PHE A 294 -7.77 5.27 14.56
N ALA A 295 -9.09 5.44 14.50
CA ALA A 295 -10.02 4.33 14.25
C ALA A 295 -9.76 3.65 12.91
N SER A 296 -9.50 4.42 11.84
CA SER A 296 -9.10 3.90 10.52
C SER A 296 -7.89 2.97 10.63
N GLN A 297 -6.84 3.44 11.30
CA GLN A 297 -5.55 2.76 11.31
C GLN A 297 -5.54 1.57 12.29
N PHE A 298 -6.32 1.65 13.37
CA PHE A 298 -6.59 0.51 14.23
C PHE A 298 -7.42 -0.56 13.50
N HIS A 299 -8.42 -0.16 12.71
CA HIS A 299 -9.18 -1.10 11.88
C HIS A 299 -8.32 -1.72 10.78
N LEU A 300 -7.39 -0.98 10.18
CA LEU A 300 -6.39 -1.51 9.24
C LEU A 300 -5.57 -2.64 9.86
N LEU A 301 -5.05 -2.44 11.08
CA LEU A 301 -4.32 -3.48 11.81
C LEU A 301 -5.19 -4.70 12.12
N SER A 302 -6.40 -4.45 12.65
CA SER A 302 -7.36 -5.52 12.96
C SER A 302 -7.69 -6.36 11.72
N HIS A 303 -7.95 -5.67 10.60
CA HIS A 303 -8.24 -6.24 9.29
C HIS A 303 -7.11 -7.10 8.77
N ALA A 304 -5.86 -6.63 8.88
CA ALA A 304 -4.72 -7.41 8.44
C ALA A 304 -4.66 -8.78 9.10
N VAL A 305 -4.97 -8.87 10.40
CA VAL A 305 -4.97 -10.14 11.14
C VAL A 305 -6.09 -11.06 10.65
N PHE A 306 -7.35 -10.62 10.71
CA PHE A 306 -8.47 -11.51 10.41
C PHE A 306 -8.56 -11.84 8.91
N LYS A 307 -8.13 -10.95 8.01
CA LYS A 307 -8.11 -11.24 6.57
C LYS A 307 -6.99 -12.17 6.17
N ALA A 308 -5.79 -12.01 6.72
CA ALA A 308 -4.72 -12.97 6.49
C ALA A 308 -5.19 -14.37 6.90
N LEU A 309 -5.80 -14.47 8.09
CA LEU A 309 -6.36 -15.71 8.60
C LEU A 309 -7.39 -16.33 7.64
N LEU A 310 -8.36 -15.53 7.18
CA LEU A 310 -9.43 -15.98 6.28
C LEU A 310 -8.90 -16.41 4.91
N PHE A 311 -7.99 -15.65 4.30
CA PHE A 311 -7.45 -16.00 2.98
C PHE A 311 -6.54 -17.24 3.05
N LEU A 312 -5.70 -17.37 4.06
CA LEU A 312 -4.86 -18.57 4.22
C LEU A 312 -5.71 -19.81 4.52
N ALA A 313 -6.74 -19.69 5.37
CA ALA A 313 -7.68 -20.77 5.62
C ALA A 313 -8.49 -21.14 4.37
N ALA A 314 -8.96 -20.15 3.60
CA ALA A 314 -9.59 -20.39 2.30
C ALA A 314 -8.64 -21.09 1.32
N GLY A 315 -7.36 -20.73 1.32
CA GLY A 315 -6.32 -21.41 0.55
C GLY A 315 -6.21 -22.88 0.89
N ALA A 316 -6.19 -23.23 2.18
CA ALA A 316 -6.19 -24.63 2.62
C ALA A 316 -7.45 -25.38 2.16
N VAL A 317 -8.63 -24.76 2.25
CA VAL A 317 -9.89 -25.35 1.77
C VAL A 317 -9.84 -25.59 0.26
N ILE A 318 -9.43 -24.59 -0.52
CA ILE A 318 -9.39 -24.67 -1.99
C ILE A 318 -8.37 -25.72 -2.43
N HIS A 319 -7.21 -25.79 -1.77
CA HIS A 319 -6.19 -26.79 -2.06
C HIS A 319 -6.67 -28.21 -1.73
N GLY A 320 -7.40 -28.39 -0.63
CA GLY A 320 -7.95 -29.69 -0.22
C GLY A 320 -9.12 -30.18 -1.08
N VAL A 321 -10.01 -29.28 -1.51
CA VAL A 321 -11.23 -29.63 -2.26
C VAL A 321 -11.03 -29.55 -3.78
N GLY A 322 -10.06 -28.77 -4.25
CA GLY A 322 -9.77 -28.59 -5.68
C GLY A 322 -10.76 -27.68 -6.43
N THR A 323 -11.59 -26.92 -5.71
CA THR A 323 -12.52 -25.95 -6.32
C THR A 323 -12.62 -24.68 -5.49
N ARG A 324 -12.98 -23.57 -6.14
CA ARG A 324 -13.31 -22.30 -5.47
C ARG A 324 -14.81 -22.06 -5.32
N ASP A 325 -15.65 -22.85 -6.01
CA ASP A 325 -17.10 -22.68 -6.04
C ASP A 325 -17.74 -23.27 -4.77
N MET A 326 -18.28 -22.40 -3.92
CA MET A 326 -18.87 -22.78 -2.64
C MET A 326 -20.10 -23.70 -2.79
N ARG A 327 -20.79 -23.66 -3.94
CA ARG A 327 -21.95 -24.53 -4.22
C ARG A 327 -21.56 -25.99 -4.37
N ARG A 328 -20.27 -26.25 -4.63
CA ARG A 328 -19.67 -27.59 -4.77
C ARG A 328 -18.92 -28.02 -3.51
N MET A 329 -18.97 -27.21 -2.45
CA MET A 329 -18.36 -27.50 -1.15
C MET A 329 -19.44 -27.95 -0.15
N GLY A 330 -19.02 -28.50 0.99
CA GLY A 330 -19.92 -28.89 2.08
C GLY A 330 -19.30 -29.97 2.96
N GLY A 331 -19.77 -30.12 4.20
CA GLY A 331 -19.35 -31.21 5.09
C GLY A 331 -17.91 -31.16 5.63
N LEU A 332 -17.13 -30.14 5.30
CA LEU A 332 -15.70 -30.05 5.62
C LEU A 332 -15.36 -29.92 7.13
N ARG A 333 -16.36 -29.72 7.99
CA ARG A 333 -16.20 -29.54 9.44
C ARG A 333 -15.42 -30.68 10.10
N ARG A 334 -15.64 -31.92 9.65
CA ARG A 334 -15.00 -33.12 10.22
C ARG A 334 -13.66 -33.43 9.58
N GLU A 335 -13.54 -33.19 8.27
CA GLU A 335 -12.33 -33.46 7.49
C GLU A 335 -11.19 -32.48 7.79
N MET A 336 -11.51 -31.21 8.07
CA MET A 336 -10.51 -30.14 8.29
C MET A 336 -10.77 -29.36 9.58
N PRO A 337 -10.71 -29.99 10.77
CA PRO A 337 -11.14 -29.39 12.04
C PRO A 337 -10.31 -28.16 12.45
N PHE A 338 -9.01 -28.17 12.15
CA PHE A 338 -8.13 -27.03 12.39
C PHE A 338 -8.50 -25.83 11.50
N VAL A 339 -8.60 -26.05 10.18
CA VAL A 339 -8.96 -25.00 9.21
C VAL A 339 -10.34 -24.43 9.51
N ARG A 340 -11.30 -25.28 9.90
CA ARG A 340 -12.63 -24.85 10.34
C ARG A 340 -12.56 -23.90 11.54
N THR A 341 -11.81 -24.26 12.58
CA THR A 341 -11.68 -23.40 13.78
C THR A 341 -11.06 -22.05 13.43
N VAL A 342 -9.98 -22.07 12.65
CA VAL A 342 -9.28 -20.87 12.20
C VAL A 342 -10.18 -19.97 11.34
N PHE A 343 -10.90 -20.55 10.38
CA PHE A 343 -11.83 -19.82 9.52
C PHE A 343 -12.98 -19.21 10.31
N VAL A 344 -13.55 -19.94 11.26
CA VAL A 344 -14.62 -19.42 12.14
C VAL A 344 -14.12 -18.26 12.98
N ILE A 345 -12.93 -18.35 13.59
CA ILE A 345 -12.34 -17.23 14.35
C ILE A 345 -12.20 -15.99 13.46
N GLY A 346 -11.67 -16.14 12.25
CA GLY A 346 -11.55 -15.04 11.30
C GLY A 346 -12.90 -14.46 10.86
N ALA A 347 -13.91 -15.32 10.67
CA ALA A 347 -15.26 -14.91 10.27
C ALA A 347 -15.98 -14.16 11.41
N LEU A 348 -15.85 -14.62 12.65
CA LEU A 348 -16.43 -13.94 13.82
C LEU A 348 -15.75 -12.58 14.07
N ALA A 349 -14.43 -12.50 13.86
CA ALA A 349 -13.71 -11.24 13.89
C ALA A 349 -14.19 -10.30 12.77
N LEU A 350 -14.31 -10.79 11.52
CA LEU A 350 -14.82 -10.01 10.39
C LEU A 350 -16.27 -9.53 10.61
N ALA A 351 -17.13 -10.37 11.16
CA ALA A 351 -18.51 -10.00 11.50
C ALA A 351 -18.54 -8.90 12.58
N GLY A 352 -17.55 -8.88 13.46
CA GLY A 352 -17.45 -7.90 14.55
C GLY A 352 -18.22 -8.36 15.78
N LEU A 353 -18.09 -9.63 16.17
CA LEU A 353 -18.68 -10.10 17.43
C LEU A 353 -17.90 -9.56 18.64
N PRO A 354 -18.58 -9.31 19.78
CA PRO A 354 -17.93 -8.98 21.04
C PRO A 354 -16.79 -9.96 21.35
N PHE A 355 -15.73 -9.46 22.00
CA PHE A 355 -14.45 -10.15 22.29
C PHE A 355 -13.43 -10.25 21.14
N PHE A 356 -13.82 -10.08 19.88
CA PHE A 356 -12.88 -10.09 18.76
C PHE A 356 -12.37 -8.68 18.42
N ASN A 357 -11.16 -8.58 17.87
CA ASN A 357 -10.55 -7.31 17.47
C ASN A 357 -11.39 -6.52 16.44
N GLY A 358 -12.10 -7.24 15.55
CA GLY A 358 -12.98 -6.62 14.56
C GLY A 358 -14.18 -5.89 15.16
N PHE A 359 -14.67 -6.29 16.35
CA PHE A 359 -15.71 -5.54 17.06
C PHE A 359 -15.17 -4.18 17.51
N TRP A 360 -14.10 -4.18 18.30
CA TRP A 360 -13.52 -2.95 18.83
C TRP A 360 -13.11 -1.96 17.74
N SER A 361 -12.56 -2.47 16.63
CA SER A 361 -12.16 -1.60 15.54
C SER A 361 -13.33 -1.03 14.75
N LYS A 362 -14.40 -1.79 14.52
CA LYS A 362 -15.61 -1.26 13.89
C LYS A 362 -16.36 -0.29 14.81
N GLU A 363 -16.41 -0.59 16.11
CA GLU A 363 -17.08 0.27 17.09
C GLU A 363 -16.44 1.65 17.11
N LEU A 364 -15.10 1.74 17.16
CA LEU A 364 -14.39 3.03 17.07
C LEU A 364 -14.72 3.80 15.79
N VAL A 365 -14.80 3.11 14.65
CA VAL A 365 -15.18 3.74 13.37
C VAL A 365 -16.63 4.26 13.41
N LEU A 366 -17.55 3.51 14.01
CA LEU A 366 -18.95 3.90 14.15
C LEU A 366 -19.15 5.01 15.18
N GLU A 367 -18.37 5.02 16.26
CA GLU A 367 -18.36 6.05 17.31
C GLU A 367 -17.90 7.39 16.73
N ASP A 368 -16.75 7.43 16.04
CA ASP A 368 -16.28 8.63 15.32
C ASP A 368 -17.32 9.11 14.30
N GLY A 369 -17.97 8.16 13.61
CA GLY A 369 -19.03 8.43 12.66
C GLY A 369 -20.31 9.02 13.27
N LEU A 370 -20.63 8.67 14.51
CA LEU A 370 -21.79 9.17 15.25
C LEU A 370 -21.54 10.57 15.80
N HIS A 371 -20.33 10.84 16.28
CA HIS A 371 -19.96 12.11 16.90
C HIS A 371 -19.63 13.21 15.88
N ASP A 372 -18.81 12.89 14.88
CA ASP A 372 -18.24 13.88 13.95
C ASP A 372 -18.76 13.71 12.50
N GLY A 373 -19.44 12.60 12.22
CA GLY A 373 -19.99 12.26 10.91
C GLY A 373 -21.46 12.66 10.72
N PRO A 374 -21.92 12.71 9.46
CA PRO A 374 -23.35 12.91 9.19
C PRO A 374 -24.15 11.63 9.52
N VAL A 375 -25.28 11.81 10.20
CA VAL A 375 -26.14 10.72 10.71
C VAL A 375 -26.54 9.70 9.63
N TRP A 376 -26.82 10.15 8.40
CA TRP A 376 -27.17 9.26 7.30
C TRP A 376 -26.03 8.32 6.91
N ALA A 377 -24.78 8.79 7.01
CA ALA A 377 -23.61 7.98 6.69
C ALA A 377 -23.34 6.96 7.79
N TYR A 378 -23.48 7.37 9.07
CA TYR A 378 -23.44 6.45 10.21
C TYR A 378 -24.47 5.32 10.06
N ALA A 379 -25.73 5.65 9.75
CA ALA A 379 -26.78 4.65 9.56
C ALA A 379 -26.44 3.67 8.42
N GLY A 380 -25.90 4.17 7.31
CA GLY A 380 -25.44 3.33 6.21
C GLY A 380 -24.28 2.39 6.59
N MET A 381 -23.32 2.88 7.39
CA MET A 381 -22.23 2.05 7.92
C MET A 381 -22.75 0.97 8.87
N LEU A 382 -23.70 1.30 9.75
CA LEU A 382 -24.32 0.33 10.65
C LEU A 382 -25.04 -0.79 9.87
N ILE A 383 -25.76 -0.45 8.80
CA ILE A 383 -26.38 -1.44 7.92
C ILE A 383 -25.32 -2.31 7.23
N ALA A 384 -24.24 -1.72 6.73
CA ALA A 384 -23.13 -2.47 6.15
C ALA A 384 -22.49 -3.44 7.16
N ALA A 385 -22.50 -3.11 8.46
CA ALA A 385 -21.99 -3.98 9.52
C ALA A 385 -22.88 -5.22 9.68
N GLY A 386 -24.20 -5.01 9.70
CA GLY A 386 -25.19 -6.08 9.70
C GLY A 386 -25.07 -7.00 8.49
N ILE A 387 -24.88 -6.42 7.28
CA ILE A 387 -24.68 -7.20 6.05
C ILE A 387 -23.37 -8.00 6.11
N THR A 388 -22.30 -7.46 6.70
CA THR A 388 -21.02 -8.18 6.82
C THR A 388 -21.14 -9.43 7.70
N ALA A 389 -22.08 -9.44 8.66
CA ALA A 389 -22.31 -10.57 9.55
C ALA A 389 -23.21 -11.67 8.95
N LEU A 390 -24.00 -11.32 7.92
CA LEU A 390 -24.79 -12.27 7.12
C LEU A 390 -23.88 -13.03 6.14
#